data_AF-A0AAD9GPY9-F1
#
_entry.id   AF-A0AAD9GPY9-F1
#
_cell.length_a   1.000
_cell.length_b   1.000
_cell.length_c   1.000
_cell.angle_alpha   90.00
_cell.angle_beta   90.00
_cell.angle_gamma   90.00
#
_symmetry.space_group_name_H-M   'P 1'
#
loop_
_entity.id
_entity.type
_entity.pdbx_description
1 polymer ?
#
loop_
_entity_poly.entity_id
_entity_poly.type
_entity_poly.pdbx_seq_one_letter_code
_entity_poly.pdbx_strand_id
1 'polypeptide(L)'
;MEQGKTTQFGSREFGSCIRHNNVEICPIGALALYFFYRWCVQMEAIPDFLIAQKWYDIKVIKSGKETNKALSYRAHYDATVKAFSALGLHSKEKTNAARGSGSRMAELAGATESQI
;
A
#
# COMPACT_ATOMS: atom_id res chain seq x y z
N MET A 1 -15.42 -13.08 0.53
CA MET A 1 -14.38 -12.12 0.98
C MET A 1 -14.55 -11.91 2.47
N GLU A 2 -13.90 -12.74 3.31
CA GLU A 2 -14.15 -12.76 4.77
C GLU A 2 -12.98 -12.28 5.64
N GLN A 3 -11.86 -11.92 5.03
CA GLN A 3 -10.63 -11.52 5.72
C GLN A 3 -10.36 -10.04 5.48
N GLY A 4 -11.00 -9.18 6.27
CA GLY A 4 -10.69 -7.74 6.39
C GLY A 4 -10.30 -7.41 7.84
N LYS A 5 -9.68 -6.26 8.08
CA LYS A 5 -9.50 -5.78 9.46
C LYS A 5 -10.87 -5.46 10.04
N THR A 6 -11.27 -6.18 11.08
CA THR A 6 -12.48 -5.87 11.84
C THR A 6 -12.21 -4.64 12.70
N THR A 7 -12.98 -3.57 12.52
CA THR A 7 -12.95 -2.40 13.39
C THR A 7 -13.37 -2.79 14.80
N GLN A 8 -13.11 -1.91 15.77
CA GLN A 8 -13.59 -2.07 17.15
C GLN A 8 -15.12 -2.25 17.23
N PHE A 9 -15.86 -1.86 16.18
CA PHE A 9 -17.32 -1.94 16.07
C PHE A 9 -17.81 -3.13 15.22
N GLY A 10 -16.94 -4.06 14.82
CA GLY A 10 -17.34 -5.27 14.09
C GLY A 10 -17.44 -5.11 12.57
N SER A 11 -17.26 -3.89 12.04
CA SER A 11 -17.29 -3.62 10.60
C SER A 11 -15.97 -4.04 9.94
N ARG A 12 -16.03 -4.64 8.74
CA ARG A 12 -14.82 -4.99 7.97
C ARG A 12 -14.34 -3.76 7.19
N GLU A 13 -13.08 -3.36 7.40
CA GLU A 13 -12.44 -2.34 6.57
C GLU A 13 -11.75 -3.00 5.37
N PHE A 14 -11.96 -2.39 4.21
CA PHE A 14 -11.28 -2.74 2.96
C PHE A 14 -10.51 -1.52 2.47
N GLY A 15 -9.24 -1.72 2.11
CA GLY A 15 -8.49 -0.73 1.34
C GLY A 15 -8.76 -0.93 -0.14
N SER A 16 -9.06 0.14 -0.86
CA SER A 16 -9.17 0.13 -2.33
C SER A 16 -8.10 1.03 -2.95
N CYS A 17 -7.67 0.68 -4.15
CA CYS A 17 -6.85 1.55 -4.99
C CYS A 17 -7.33 1.39 -6.43
N ILE A 18 -7.35 2.49 -7.17
CA ILE A 18 -7.84 2.54 -8.56
C ILE A 18 -6.71 3.01 -9.46
N ARG A 19 -6.73 2.56 -10.71
CA ARG A 19 -5.79 3.01 -11.74
C ARG A 19 -5.97 4.50 -12.00
N HIS A 20 -4.88 5.26 -11.92
CA HIS A 20 -4.85 6.66 -12.31
C HIS A 20 -4.40 6.82 -13.78
N ASN A 21 -4.84 7.87 -14.47
CA ASN A 21 -4.46 8.15 -15.86
C ASN A 21 -2.99 8.62 -15.97
N ASN A 22 -2.56 9.51 -15.08
CA ASN A 22 -1.15 9.85 -14.87
C ASN A 22 -0.46 8.65 -14.21
N VAL A 23 0.51 8.09 -14.93
CA VAL A 23 1.26 6.89 -14.55
C VAL A 23 2.16 7.12 -13.33
N GLU A 24 2.68 8.34 -13.13
CA GLU A 24 3.63 8.65 -12.07
C GLU A 24 3.00 8.57 -10.67
N ILE A 25 1.69 8.79 -10.59
CA ILE A 25 0.92 8.74 -9.33
C ILE A 25 -0.03 7.54 -9.29
N CYS A 26 0.06 6.62 -10.26
CA CYS A 26 -0.83 5.46 -10.33
C CYS A 26 -0.37 4.37 -9.35
N PRO A 27 -1.13 4.04 -8.29
CA PRO A 27 -0.73 3.02 -7.33
C PRO A 27 -0.68 1.61 -7.95
N ILE A 28 -1.58 1.32 -8.89
CA ILE A 28 -1.60 0.04 -9.63
C ILE A 28 -0.38 -0.08 -10.54
N GLY A 29 0.00 1.00 -11.23
CA GLY A 29 1.18 1.02 -12.10
C GLY A 29 2.47 0.87 -11.30
N ALA A 30 2.59 1.60 -10.19
CA ALA A 30 3.72 1.47 -9.26
C ALA A 30 3.85 0.03 -8.72
N LEU A 31 2.73 -0.60 -8.35
CA LEU A 31 2.73 -1.99 -7.89
C LEU A 31 3.14 -2.98 -8.98
N ALA A 32 2.68 -2.78 -10.23
CA ALA A 32 3.07 -3.61 -11.36
C ALA A 32 4.58 -3.52 -11.65
N LEU A 33 5.16 -2.31 -11.64
CA LEU A 33 6.60 -2.09 -11.77
C LEU A 33 7.37 -2.77 -10.64
N TYR A 34 6.86 -2.72 -9.43
CA TYR A 34 7.47 -3.38 -8.29
C TYR A 34 7.45 -4.92 -8.44
N PHE A 35 6.36 -5.51 -8.92
CA PHE A 35 6.30 -6.95 -9.20
C PHE A 35 7.24 -7.35 -10.35
N PHE A 36 7.33 -6.55 -11.41
CA PHE A 36 8.31 -6.75 -12.48
C PHE A 36 9.74 -6.75 -11.92
N TYR A 37 10.08 -5.78 -11.07
CA TYR A 37 11.40 -5.74 -10.42
C TYR A 37 11.65 -7.01 -9.59
N ARG A 38 10.67 -7.49 -8.83
CA ARG A 38 10.82 -8.71 -8.02
C ARG A 38 11.03 -9.96 -8.87
N TRP A 39 10.14 -10.22 -9.83
CA TRP A 39 10.12 -11.51 -10.52
C TRP A 39 11.01 -11.55 -11.76
N CYS A 40 11.20 -10.42 -12.44
CA CYS A 40 11.95 -10.38 -13.70
C CYS A 40 13.38 -9.83 -13.52
N VAL A 41 13.60 -8.91 -12.57
CA VAL A 41 14.93 -8.31 -12.36
C VAL A 41 15.69 -9.00 -11.22
N GLN A 42 15.03 -9.20 -10.08
CA GLN A 42 15.62 -9.91 -8.93
C GLN A 42 15.50 -11.43 -9.04
N MET A 43 14.84 -11.92 -10.10
CA MET A 43 14.63 -13.35 -10.36
C MET A 43 13.99 -14.09 -9.18
N GLU A 44 13.10 -13.43 -8.43
CA GLU A 44 12.28 -14.10 -7.43
C GLU A 44 11.30 -15.07 -8.08
N ALA A 45 11.08 -16.22 -7.45
CA ALA A 45 10.06 -17.15 -7.89
C ALA A 45 8.68 -16.48 -7.90
N ILE A 46 7.97 -16.63 -9.01
CA ILE A 46 6.58 -16.19 -9.14
C ILE A 46 5.72 -17.08 -8.21
N PRO A 47 4.83 -16.49 -7.38
CA PRO A 47 3.94 -17.26 -6.54
C PRO A 47 3.06 -18.24 -7.35
N ASP A 48 2.82 -19.42 -6.79
CA ASP A 48 1.77 -20.30 -7.30
C ASP A 48 0.40 -19.76 -6.85
N PHE A 49 -0.27 -19.05 -7.76
CA PHE A 49 -1.57 -18.45 -7.51
C PHE A 49 -2.74 -19.44 -7.58
N LEU A 50 -2.51 -20.69 -7.99
CA LEU A 50 -3.56 -21.71 -8.08
C LEU A 50 -3.99 -22.22 -6.70
N ILE A 51 -3.11 -22.14 -5.70
CA ILE A 51 -3.33 -22.67 -4.36
C ILE A 51 -3.11 -21.55 -3.33
N ALA A 52 -4.19 -21.09 -2.69
CA ALA A 52 -4.19 -20.00 -1.72
C ALA A 52 -3.07 -20.13 -0.66
N GLN A 53 -2.91 -21.34 -0.09
CA GLN A 53 -1.92 -21.62 0.95
C GLN A 53 -0.48 -21.35 0.48
N LYS A 54 -0.19 -21.44 -0.82
CA LYS A 54 1.16 -21.22 -1.37
C LYS A 54 1.51 -19.74 -1.53
N TRP A 55 0.54 -18.83 -1.55
CA TRP A 55 0.80 -17.40 -1.77
C TRP A 55 0.33 -16.48 -0.64
N TYR A 56 -0.53 -16.94 0.27
CA TYR A 56 -1.04 -16.12 1.38
C TYR A 56 0.05 -15.58 2.31
N ASP A 57 1.14 -16.33 2.52
CA ASP A 57 2.23 -15.85 3.37
C ASP A 57 3.19 -14.90 2.64
N ILE A 58 3.16 -14.86 1.31
CA ILE A 58 4.01 -13.98 0.51
C ILE A 58 3.57 -12.54 0.70
N LYS A 59 4.48 -11.69 1.18
CA LYS A 59 4.18 -10.29 1.46
C LYS A 59 4.23 -9.48 0.17
N VAL A 60 3.23 -8.62 -0.01
CA VAL A 60 3.15 -7.70 -1.14
C VAL A 60 4.37 -6.80 -1.14
N ILE A 61 4.63 -6.06 -0.04
CA ILE A 61 5.86 -5.31 0.18
C ILE A 61 6.71 -6.05 1.22
N LYS A 62 7.86 -6.59 0.79
CA LYS A 62 8.72 -7.43 1.62
C LYS A 62 9.95 -6.69 2.17
N SER A 63 10.55 -7.26 3.21
CA SER A 63 11.82 -6.79 3.79
C SER A 63 12.98 -7.64 3.28
N GLY A 64 13.91 -7.02 2.56
CA GLY A 64 15.12 -7.68 2.06
C GLY A 64 14.81 -8.79 1.04
N LYS A 65 15.50 -9.93 1.15
CA LYS A 65 15.37 -11.05 0.20
C LYS A 65 14.21 -11.98 0.51
N GLU A 66 13.88 -12.18 1.79
CA GLU A 66 12.82 -13.07 2.27
C GLU A 66 11.43 -12.59 1.83
N THR A 67 10.68 -13.44 1.11
CA THR A 67 9.39 -13.09 0.52
C THR A 67 8.24 -13.07 1.52
N ASN A 68 8.37 -13.78 2.64
CA ASN A 68 7.38 -13.87 3.72
C ASN A 68 7.63 -12.87 4.86
N LYS A 69 8.73 -12.11 4.82
CA LYS A 69 9.01 -11.09 5.82
C LYS A 69 8.45 -9.75 5.40
N ALA A 70 7.51 -9.21 6.18
CA ALA A 70 6.92 -7.91 5.91
C ALA A 70 7.94 -6.79 6.12
N LEU A 71 7.80 -5.70 5.35
CA LEU A 71 8.54 -4.46 5.61
C LEU A 71 8.31 -4.00 7.05
N SER A 72 9.39 -3.73 7.78
CA SER A 72 9.26 -3.26 9.17
C SER A 72 8.67 -1.85 9.20
N TYR A 73 7.92 -1.56 10.27
CA TYR A 73 7.38 -0.22 10.49
C TYR A 73 8.49 0.84 10.43
N ARG A 74 9.65 0.57 11.04
CA ARG A 74 10.77 1.50 11.06
C ARG A 74 11.34 1.75 9.67
N ALA A 75 11.50 0.72 8.84
CA ALA A 75 11.98 0.88 7.47
C ALA A 75 11.01 1.70 6.62
N HIS A 76 9.70 1.45 6.75
CA HIS A 76 8.68 2.28 6.11
C HIS A 76 8.75 3.73 6.60
N TYR A 77 8.80 3.95 7.91
CA TYR A 77 8.89 5.27 8.52
C TYR A 77 10.10 6.07 8.00
N ASP A 78 11.29 5.47 8.05
CA ASP A 78 12.54 6.12 7.63
C ASP A 78 12.53 6.46 6.13
N ALA A 79 12.00 5.56 5.29
CA ALA A 79 11.83 5.83 3.87
C ALA A 79 10.88 7.02 3.61
N THR A 80 9.76 7.09 4.32
CA THR A 80 8.80 8.19 4.20
C THR A 80 9.37 9.51 4.71
N VAL A 81 10.11 9.50 5.83
CA VAL A 81 10.81 10.70 6.33
C VAL A 81 11.79 11.21 5.28
N LYS A 82 12.61 10.31 4.71
CA LYS A 82 13.58 10.69 3.67
C LYS A 82 12.89 11.30 2.45
N ALA A 83 11.79 10.71 1.99
CA ALA A 83 11.00 11.24 0.87
C ALA A 83 10.43 12.62 1.19
N PHE A 84 9.83 12.80 2.37
CA PHE A 84 9.24 14.09 2.77
C PHE A 84 10.32 15.17 2.88
N SER A 85 11.45 14.87 3.51
CA SER A 85 12.58 15.81 3.61
C SER A 85 13.12 16.21 2.25
N ALA A 86 13.25 15.27 1.30
CA ALA A 86 13.70 15.58 -0.06
C ALA A 86 12.73 16.49 -0.82
N LEU A 87 11.44 16.44 -0.48
CA LEU A 87 10.38 17.27 -1.07
C LEU A 87 10.09 18.55 -0.26
N GLY A 88 10.82 18.82 0.83
CA GLY A 88 10.53 19.96 1.72
C GLY A 88 9.19 19.86 2.47
N LEU A 89 8.64 18.66 2.61
CA LEU A 89 7.35 18.43 3.27
C LEU A 89 7.50 18.25 4.78
N HIS A 90 6.82 19.11 5.55
CA HIS A 90 6.76 19.03 7.00
C HIS A 90 5.43 18.42 7.47
N SER A 91 5.47 17.19 7.96
CA SER A 91 4.31 16.49 8.53
C SER A 91 4.66 15.79 9.83
N LYS A 92 3.76 15.83 10.81
CA LYS A 92 3.82 15.06 12.06
C LYS A 92 3.51 13.58 11.81
N GLU A 93 2.53 13.32 10.95
CA GLU A 93 2.18 11.98 10.49
C GLU A 93 3.11 11.57 9.34
N LYS A 94 3.81 10.43 9.49
CA LYS A 94 4.69 9.89 8.45
C LYS A 94 4.03 8.72 7.74
N THR A 95 3.95 7.56 8.38
CA THR A 95 3.41 6.33 7.79
C THR A 95 1.90 6.37 7.56
N ASN A 96 1.18 7.28 8.23
CA ASN A 96 -0.27 7.44 8.14
C ASN A 96 -0.68 8.72 7.42
N ALA A 97 0.26 9.45 6.80
CA ALA A 97 -0.03 10.74 6.16
C ALA A 97 -1.18 10.65 5.14
N ALA A 98 -1.31 9.51 4.45
CA ALA A 98 -2.36 9.27 3.48
C ALA A 98 -3.72 8.87 4.08
N ARG A 99 -3.79 8.44 5.35
CA ARG A 99 -5.00 7.83 5.95
C ARG A 99 -6.19 8.79 6.02
N GLY A 100 -5.93 10.09 6.17
CA GLY A 100 -6.97 11.13 6.10
C GLY A 100 -6.99 11.91 4.79
N SER A 101 -6.10 11.57 3.83
CA SER A 101 -6.02 12.30 2.56
C SER A 101 -7.16 11.92 1.62
N GLY A 102 -7.52 10.63 1.55
CA GLY A 102 -8.60 10.16 0.67
C GLY A 102 -9.96 10.76 1.03
N SER A 103 -10.31 10.74 2.32
CA SER A 103 -11.54 11.36 2.81
C SER A 103 -11.54 12.88 2.58
N ARG A 104 -10.44 13.58 2.91
CA ARG A 104 -10.33 15.02 2.64
C ARG A 104 -10.41 15.36 1.15
N MET A 105 -9.80 14.57 0.28
CA MET A 105 -9.89 14.78 -1.16
C MET A 105 -11.29 14.50 -1.69
N ALA A 106 -12.02 13.54 -1.12
CA ALA A 106 -13.42 13.30 -1.43
C ALA A 106 -14.32 14.45 -0.95
N GLU A 107 -14.12 14.96 0.28
CA GLU A 107 -14.80 16.16 0.79
C GLU A 107 -14.52 17.38 -0.09
N LEU A 108 -13.25 17.61 -0.47
CA LEU A 108 -12.87 18.68 -1.40
C LEU A 108 -13.49 18.53 -2.79
N ALA A 109 -13.74 17.29 -3.22
CA ALA A 109 -14.46 16.99 -4.45
C ALA A 109 -16.00 17.06 -4.30
N GLY A 110 -16.51 17.43 -3.12
CA GLY A 110 -17.92 17.65 -2.84
C GLY A 110 -18.67 16.45 -2.26
N ALA A 111 -17.97 15.38 -1.86
CA ALA A 111 -18.61 14.26 -1.17
C ALA A 111 -19.01 14.65 0.26
N THR A 112 -20.22 14.28 0.67
CA THR A 112 -20.68 14.44 2.06
C THR A 112 -20.12 13.34 2.94
N GLU A 113 -20.08 13.55 4.26
CA GLU A 113 -19.61 12.52 5.22
C GLU A 113 -20.39 11.21 5.11
N SER A 114 -21.68 11.27 4.75
CA SER A 114 -22.51 10.08 4.47
C SER A 114 -22.13 9.31 3.20
N GLN A 115 -21.29 9.88 2.34
CA GLN A 115 -20.83 9.31 1.07
C GLN A 115 -19.37 8.81 1.13
N ILE A 116 -18.69 9.01 2.26
CA ILE A 116 -17.27 8.62 2.51
C ILE A 116 -17.25 7.40 3.42
#